data_AF-A0A534NBE2-F1
#
_entry.id   AF-A0A534NBE2-F1
#
_cell.length_a   1.000
_cell.length_b   1.000
_cell.length_c   1.000
_cell.angle_alpha   90.00
_cell.angle_beta   90.00
_cell.angle_gamma   90.00
#
_symmetry.space_group_name_H-M   'P 1'
#
loop_
_entity.id
_entity.type
_entity.pdbx_description
1 polymer ?
#
loop_
_entity_poly.entity_id
_entity_poly.type
_entity_poly.pdbx_seq_one_letter_code
_entity_poly.pdbx_strand_id
1 'polypeptide(L)'
;MAYRTSAPLGADGWLRIESYTRSASRAFHDLVQVVVDPADPSNRVLRIASPAHTDATVIRPATPLPERYRISLRVGFADFGDGRPGSNGYAGGERAEPWWNDDATTQNGFYWLTILDAQPRPHNNTWIHHHRKVVVDSDNNYPPWMEMFDGSRFSLNGEHPIMMFALDGRGAGTEMTGKPFLSYSAGAWQPSGAIRGVDAYLPGEWYRVSIERSGNVYTLEIAGRFRYGGQRTYRASIDAQANCVWHFNRTPAEDASGCLDETGWPSLGAAYPRWPAGQTWPDWFMFGDPHNNYYRGQVLYDDVQLEVWR
;
A
#
# COMPACT_ATOMS: atom_id res chain seq x y z
N MET A 1 18.09 4.21 -18.03
CA MET A 1 18.86 3.54 -16.96
C MET A 1 18.09 3.68 -15.66
N ALA A 2 18.34 2.82 -14.68
CA ALA A 2 17.66 2.84 -13.38
C ALA A 2 18.67 2.71 -12.25
N TYR A 3 18.44 3.47 -11.17
CA TYR A 3 19.31 3.53 -10.01
C TYR A 3 18.53 3.10 -8.78
N ARG A 4 19.14 2.27 -7.94
CA ARG A 4 18.54 1.76 -6.71
C ARG A 4 19.46 2.02 -5.54
N THR A 5 18.88 2.41 -4.41
CA THR A 5 19.59 2.66 -3.16
C THR A 5 18.93 1.89 -2.04
N SER A 6 19.74 1.24 -1.20
CA SER A 6 19.28 0.56 0.01
C SER A 6 20.10 1.07 1.20
N ALA A 7 19.44 1.57 2.24
CA ALA A 7 20.08 2.08 3.45
C ALA A 7 19.41 1.52 4.71
N PRO A 8 20.17 1.24 5.79
CA PRO A 8 19.59 0.88 7.08
C PRO A 8 18.87 2.09 7.71
N LEU A 9 17.82 1.83 8.49
CA LEU A 9 17.08 2.84 9.25
C LEU A 9 16.71 2.29 10.64
N GLY A 10 16.61 3.18 11.63
CA GLY A 10 16.23 2.85 13.00
C GLY A 10 17.37 2.26 13.84
N ALA A 11 17.12 2.11 15.14
CA ALA A 11 18.04 1.42 16.04
C ALA A 11 18.35 0.01 15.51
N ASP A 12 19.61 -0.41 15.55
CA ASP A 12 20.06 -1.72 15.06
C ASP A 12 19.75 -2.02 13.57
N GLY A 13 19.27 -1.05 12.80
CA GLY A 13 18.98 -1.21 11.37
C GLY A 13 17.85 -2.20 11.08
N TRP A 14 16.87 -2.33 11.98
CA TRP A 14 15.73 -3.25 11.80
C TRP A 14 14.81 -2.85 10.65
N LEU A 15 14.90 -1.60 10.17
CA LEU A 15 14.26 -1.10 8.95
C LEU A 15 15.28 -0.92 7.83
N ARG A 16 14.76 -0.94 6.60
CA ARG A 16 15.49 -0.59 5.39
C ARG A 16 14.71 0.46 4.60
N ILE A 17 15.42 1.48 4.14
CA ILE A 17 14.95 2.37 3.08
C ILE A 17 15.33 1.73 1.75
N GLU A 18 14.37 1.58 0.85
CA GLU A 18 14.58 1.11 -0.52
C GLU A 18 14.07 2.17 -1.49
N SER A 19 14.98 2.74 -2.28
CA SER A 19 14.65 3.80 -3.25
C SER A 19 15.00 3.39 -4.67
N TYR A 20 14.26 3.94 -5.61
CA TYR A 20 14.45 3.80 -7.05
C TYR A 20 14.29 5.16 -7.72
N THR A 21 15.07 5.39 -8.78
CA THR A 21 14.91 6.53 -9.68
C THR A 21 15.43 6.20 -11.08
N ARG A 22 14.86 6.84 -12.10
CA ARG A 22 15.39 6.83 -13.47
C ARG A 22 16.37 7.96 -13.76
N SER A 23 16.51 8.92 -12.84
CA SER A 23 17.41 10.06 -13.02
C SER A 23 18.78 9.80 -12.39
N ALA A 24 19.83 9.89 -13.21
CA ALA A 24 21.21 9.72 -12.75
C ALA A 24 21.69 10.84 -11.81
N SER A 25 21.06 12.02 -11.91
CA SER A 25 21.39 13.19 -11.09
C SER A 25 20.54 13.30 -9.84
N ARG A 26 19.60 12.36 -9.63
CA ARG A 26 18.75 12.38 -8.45
C ARG A 26 19.56 12.09 -7.20
N ALA A 27 19.61 13.05 -6.28
CA ALA A 27 20.25 12.82 -5.00
C ALA A 27 19.31 12.03 -4.09
N PHE A 28 19.87 11.12 -3.28
CA PHE A 28 19.08 10.32 -2.35
C PHE A 28 18.29 11.17 -1.33
N HIS A 29 18.86 12.31 -0.91
CA HIS A 29 18.20 13.24 0.02
C HIS A 29 16.97 13.95 -0.58
N ASP A 30 16.80 13.94 -1.91
CA ASP A 30 15.59 14.44 -2.56
C ASP A 30 14.41 13.47 -2.41
N LEU A 31 14.70 12.19 -2.17
CA LEU A 31 13.71 11.12 -2.03
C LEU A 31 13.34 10.86 -0.57
N VAL A 32 14.31 10.98 0.33
CA VAL A 32 14.12 10.72 1.76
C VAL A 32 14.87 11.76 2.58
N GLN A 33 14.16 12.39 3.52
CA GLN A 33 14.74 13.41 4.38
C GLN A 33 14.07 13.44 5.74
N VAL A 34 14.84 13.70 6.80
CA VAL A 34 14.27 14.10 8.09
C VAL A 34 14.00 15.59 8.07
N VAL A 35 12.74 15.97 8.28
CA VAL A 35 12.26 17.36 8.24
C VAL A 35 11.60 17.75 9.56
N VAL A 36 11.29 19.02 9.73
CA VAL A 36 10.50 19.52 10.87
C VAL A 36 9.05 19.02 10.74
N ASP A 37 8.44 18.52 11.83
CA ASP A 37 7.00 18.20 11.85
C ASP A 37 6.21 19.51 11.63
N PRO A 38 5.38 19.62 10.58
CA PRO A 38 4.60 20.84 10.35
C PRO A 38 3.61 21.17 11.46
N ALA A 39 3.19 20.17 12.26
CA ALA A 39 2.28 20.34 13.38
C ALA A 39 3.00 20.58 14.72
N ASP A 40 4.30 20.29 14.81
CA ASP A 40 5.11 20.46 16.02
C ASP A 40 6.57 20.79 15.66
N PRO A 41 6.97 22.08 15.67
CA PRO A 41 8.33 22.48 15.32
C PRO A 41 9.45 21.87 16.18
N SER A 42 9.12 21.34 17.36
CA SER A 42 10.04 20.66 18.26
C SER A 42 10.32 19.21 17.86
N ASN A 43 9.44 18.62 17.03
CA ASN A 43 9.57 17.26 16.52
C ASN A 43 10.27 17.23 15.14
N ARG A 44 10.73 16.04 14.76
CA ARG A 44 11.34 15.74 13.47
C ARG A 44 10.74 14.46 12.91
N VAL A 45 10.34 14.49 11.65
CA VAL A 45 9.63 13.38 10.98
C VAL A 45 10.33 12.97 9.69
N LEU A 46 10.08 11.74 9.26
CA LEU A 46 10.61 11.22 8.00
C LEU A 46 9.70 11.67 6.84
N ARG A 47 10.24 12.45 5.91
CA ARG A 47 9.62 12.76 4.63
C ARG A 47 10.07 11.75 3.59
N ILE A 48 9.09 11.13 2.92
CA ILE A 48 9.30 10.36 1.69
C ILE A 48 8.71 11.17 0.55
N ALA A 49 9.49 11.34 -0.53
CA ALA A 49 9.09 12.07 -1.71
C ALA A 49 9.42 11.30 -2.98
N SER A 50 8.54 11.43 -3.97
CA SER A 50 8.72 10.99 -5.35
C SER A 50 8.57 12.22 -6.24
N PRO A 51 9.64 13.01 -6.47
CA PRO A 51 9.47 14.27 -7.20
C PRO A 51 9.20 14.08 -8.71
N ALA A 52 9.44 12.87 -9.25
CA ALA A 52 8.92 12.43 -10.54
C ALA A 52 8.18 11.09 -10.39
N HIS A 53 7.23 10.82 -11.30
CA HIS A 53 6.45 9.56 -11.37
C HIS A 53 7.27 8.26 -11.54
N THR A 54 8.57 8.40 -11.72
CA THR A 54 9.53 7.29 -11.88
C THR A 54 10.54 7.22 -10.74
N ASP A 55 10.35 8.06 -9.72
CA ASP A 55 10.98 7.93 -8.42
C ASP A 55 10.02 7.15 -7.52
N ALA A 56 10.56 6.33 -6.64
CA ALA A 56 9.74 5.60 -5.67
C ALA A 56 10.61 5.24 -4.47
N THR A 57 10.05 5.32 -3.27
CA THR A 57 10.72 4.96 -2.04
C THR A 57 9.78 4.33 -1.04
N VAL A 58 10.22 3.23 -0.47
CA VAL A 58 9.49 2.52 0.58
C VAL A 58 10.38 2.22 1.77
N ILE A 59 9.75 2.12 2.93
CA ILE A 59 10.34 1.57 4.15
C ILE A 59 9.78 0.18 4.38
N ARG A 60 10.65 -0.76 4.75
CA ARG A 60 10.30 -2.16 5.02
C ARG A 60 11.17 -2.72 6.14
N PRO A 61 10.80 -3.86 6.77
CA PRO A 61 11.67 -4.47 7.77
C PRO A 61 12.90 -5.11 7.10
N ALA A 62 13.96 -5.33 7.88
CA ALA A 62 15.17 -6.02 7.46
C ALA A 62 14.93 -7.53 7.25
N THR A 63 14.04 -8.13 8.04
CA THR A 63 13.67 -9.55 8.02
C THR A 63 12.16 -9.73 7.94
N PRO A 64 11.66 -10.92 7.52
CA PRO A 64 10.24 -11.24 7.61
C PRO A 64 9.68 -11.03 9.01
N LEU A 65 8.39 -10.70 9.10
CA LEU A 65 7.69 -10.54 10.37
C LEU A 65 7.54 -11.87 11.12
N PRO A 66 7.51 -11.86 12.47
CA PRO A 66 7.24 -13.06 13.28
C PRO A 66 5.77 -13.48 13.18
N GLU A 67 5.38 -14.62 13.77
CA GLU A 67 4.03 -15.20 13.59
C GLU A 67 2.91 -14.23 14.05
N ARG A 68 3.12 -13.59 15.19
CA ARG A 68 2.19 -12.64 15.80
C ARG A 68 2.87 -11.29 15.92
N TYR A 69 2.26 -10.27 15.32
CA TYR A 69 2.81 -8.92 15.29
C TYR A 69 1.73 -7.86 15.18
N ARG A 70 2.08 -6.64 15.58
CA ARG A 70 1.41 -5.41 15.17
C ARG A 70 2.45 -4.40 14.74
N ILE A 71 2.29 -3.94 13.51
CA ILE A 71 3.04 -2.79 12.98
C ILE A 71 2.11 -1.59 13.04
N SER A 72 2.57 -0.51 13.68
CA SER A 72 1.85 0.76 13.75
C SER A 72 2.76 1.92 13.38
N LEU A 73 2.18 2.97 12.82
CA LEU A 73 2.90 4.20 12.49
C LEU A 73 1.95 5.40 12.48
N ARG A 74 2.55 6.58 12.58
CA ARG A 74 1.90 7.86 12.31
C ARG A 74 2.27 8.31 10.90
N VAL A 75 1.28 8.71 10.11
CA VAL A 75 1.43 9.06 8.69
C VAL A 75 0.48 10.18 8.33
N GLY A 76 0.92 11.14 7.53
CA GLY A 76 0.13 12.34 7.29
C GLY A 76 0.78 13.34 6.36
N PHE A 77 0.13 14.50 6.22
CA PHE A 77 0.58 15.58 5.33
C PHE A 77 0.85 15.08 3.90
N ALA A 78 0.01 14.16 3.43
CA ALA A 78 0.11 13.62 2.09
C ALA A 78 -0.18 14.70 1.04
N ASP A 79 0.67 14.72 0.02
CA ASP A 79 0.63 15.62 -1.13
C ASP A 79 0.95 14.80 -2.39
N PHE A 80 0.04 13.87 -2.71
CA PHE A 80 0.09 12.96 -3.87
C PHE A 80 -1.15 13.17 -4.74
N GLY A 81 -1.41 14.41 -5.15
CA GLY A 81 -2.59 14.76 -5.94
C GLY A 81 -3.88 14.86 -5.13
N ASP A 82 -4.97 15.20 -5.82
CA ASP A 82 -6.28 15.52 -5.21
C ASP A 82 -7.47 14.76 -5.81
N GLY A 83 -7.28 14.00 -6.89
CA GLY A 83 -8.33 13.21 -7.55
C GLY A 83 -9.38 14.06 -8.26
N ARG A 84 -9.05 15.33 -8.58
CA ARG A 84 -9.94 16.27 -9.28
C ARG A 84 -9.59 16.40 -10.75
N PRO A 85 -10.48 16.98 -11.58
CA PRO A 85 -10.15 17.29 -12.96
C PRO A 85 -8.84 18.09 -13.07
N GLY A 86 -7.91 17.60 -13.89
CA GLY A 86 -6.58 18.18 -14.06
C GLY A 86 -5.52 17.10 -14.04
N SER A 87 -4.28 17.51 -13.74
CA SER A 87 -3.12 16.61 -13.77
C SER A 87 -2.83 15.95 -12.43
N ASN A 88 -3.75 15.91 -11.46
CA ASN A 88 -3.60 15.17 -10.19
C ASN A 88 -2.21 15.28 -9.49
N GLY A 89 -1.62 16.48 -9.44
CA GLY A 89 -0.29 16.73 -8.84
C GLY A 89 0.92 16.59 -9.80
N TYR A 90 0.70 16.23 -11.05
CA TYR A 90 1.73 16.09 -12.10
C TYR A 90 1.94 17.37 -12.92
N ALA A 91 3.04 17.40 -13.68
CA ALA A 91 3.34 18.51 -14.60
C ALA A 91 2.69 18.30 -15.98
N GLY A 92 2.30 17.07 -16.33
CA GLY A 92 1.70 16.69 -17.60
C GLY A 92 2.66 15.89 -18.49
N GLY A 93 2.11 14.92 -19.22
CA GLY A 93 2.85 14.09 -20.17
C GLY A 93 3.53 12.86 -19.55
N GLU A 94 3.40 12.65 -18.24
CA GLU A 94 3.84 11.44 -17.56
C GLU A 94 3.07 10.19 -18.03
N ARG A 95 3.76 9.06 -18.18
CA ARG A 95 3.18 7.82 -18.71
C ARG A 95 3.58 6.64 -17.83
N ALA A 96 2.71 5.63 -17.75
CA ALA A 96 2.91 4.44 -16.93
C ALA A 96 3.94 3.43 -17.49
N GLU A 97 4.85 3.91 -18.34
CA GLU A 97 5.78 3.16 -19.16
C GLU A 97 7.01 2.64 -18.38
N PRO A 98 7.72 1.62 -18.88
CA PRO A 98 7.43 0.85 -20.10
C PRO A 98 6.36 -0.24 -19.92
N TRP A 99 5.87 -0.43 -18.69
CA TRP A 99 5.02 -1.58 -18.38
C TRP A 99 3.60 -1.38 -18.87
N TRP A 100 3.04 -0.21 -18.65
CA TRP A 100 1.72 0.16 -19.14
C TRP A 100 1.86 1.33 -20.11
N ASN A 101 0.91 1.46 -21.03
CA ASN A 101 0.91 2.52 -22.04
C ASN A 101 -0.12 3.61 -21.71
N ASP A 102 -0.43 3.75 -20.43
CA ASP A 102 -1.51 4.61 -19.93
C ASP A 102 -0.98 5.98 -19.51
N ASP A 103 -1.92 6.93 -19.42
CA ASP A 103 -1.69 8.24 -18.85
C ASP A 103 -1.55 8.12 -17.32
N ALA A 104 -0.32 8.27 -16.82
CA ALA A 104 -0.04 8.18 -15.38
C ALA A 104 -0.66 9.35 -14.61
N THR A 105 -1.01 10.46 -15.29
CA THR A 105 -1.52 11.66 -14.62
C THR A 105 -2.95 11.52 -14.09
N THR A 106 -3.63 10.45 -14.49
CA THR A 106 -5.00 10.13 -14.04
C THR A 106 -5.06 9.56 -12.63
N GLN A 107 -3.94 9.10 -12.08
CA GLN A 107 -3.86 8.37 -10.81
C GLN A 107 -2.63 8.80 -10.00
N ASN A 108 -2.77 8.96 -8.68
CA ASN A 108 -1.66 9.39 -7.82
C ASN A 108 -1.92 8.98 -6.38
N GLY A 109 -0.91 8.57 -5.64
CA GLY A 109 -1.18 7.90 -4.39
C GLY A 109 0.04 7.56 -3.57
N PHE A 110 -0.20 6.76 -2.54
CA PHE A 110 0.83 6.21 -1.67
C PHE A 110 0.22 5.11 -0.79
N TYR A 111 1.10 4.36 -0.13
CA TYR A 111 0.72 3.31 0.80
C TYR A 111 0.90 3.80 2.22
N TRP A 112 -0.20 3.83 2.98
CA TRP A 112 -0.15 4.11 4.41
C TRP A 112 0.57 2.99 5.14
N LEU A 113 0.14 1.75 4.89
CA LEU A 113 0.73 0.53 5.42
C LEU A 113 0.15 -0.69 4.68
N THR A 114 0.97 -1.65 4.32
CA THR A 114 0.52 -2.90 3.67
C THR A 114 1.37 -4.08 4.12
N ILE A 115 0.82 -5.28 4.03
CA ILE A 115 1.55 -6.55 4.16
C ILE A 115 1.67 -7.20 2.78
N LEU A 116 2.87 -7.66 2.44
CA LEU A 116 3.21 -8.37 1.22
C LEU A 116 3.70 -9.80 1.51
N ASP A 117 3.61 -10.65 0.50
CA ASP A 117 4.11 -12.03 0.47
C ASP A 117 5.62 -12.15 0.10
N ALA A 118 6.21 -11.05 -0.36
CA ALA A 118 7.56 -10.96 -0.87
C ALA A 118 8.28 -9.73 -0.30
N GLN A 119 9.62 -9.76 -0.30
CA GLN A 119 10.42 -8.66 0.21
C GLN A 119 10.13 -7.35 -0.56
N PRO A 120 9.61 -6.30 0.10
CA PRO A 120 9.18 -5.09 -0.60
C PRO A 120 10.35 -4.27 -1.13
N ARG A 121 10.23 -3.79 -2.37
CA ARG A 121 11.10 -2.80 -2.99
C ARG A 121 10.28 -1.94 -3.93
N PRO A 122 10.77 -0.76 -4.35
CA PRO A 122 10.12 -0.03 -5.42
C PRO A 122 10.06 -0.88 -6.70
N HIS A 123 8.87 -1.01 -7.27
CA HIS A 123 8.55 -1.85 -8.41
C HIS A 123 7.48 -1.16 -9.27
N ASN A 124 7.18 -1.76 -10.42
CA ASN A 124 6.06 -1.29 -11.23
C ASN A 124 4.72 -1.60 -10.55
N ASN A 125 3.65 -0.98 -11.05
CA ASN A 125 2.30 -1.22 -10.54
C ASN A 125 1.92 -2.71 -10.51
N THR A 126 2.13 -3.43 -11.63
CA THR A 126 1.78 -4.84 -11.76
C THR A 126 2.40 -5.74 -10.69
N TRP A 127 3.68 -5.59 -10.37
CA TRP A 127 4.34 -6.40 -9.33
C TRP A 127 3.69 -6.17 -7.97
N ILE A 128 3.56 -4.92 -7.55
CA ILE A 128 2.92 -4.59 -6.27
C ILE A 128 1.50 -5.16 -6.22
N HIS A 129 0.79 -5.10 -7.35
CA HIS A 129 -0.56 -5.61 -7.45
C HIS A 129 -0.73 -7.09 -7.10
N HIS A 130 0.28 -7.91 -7.36
CA HIS A 130 0.21 -9.35 -7.17
C HIS A 130 0.85 -9.87 -5.88
N HIS A 131 1.54 -8.98 -5.14
CA HIS A 131 2.29 -9.35 -3.95
C HIS A 131 1.68 -8.82 -2.65
N ARG A 132 0.62 -8.02 -2.73
CA ARG A 132 -0.13 -7.54 -1.55
C ARG A 132 -0.96 -8.67 -0.95
N LYS A 133 -1.06 -8.71 0.37
CA LYS A 133 -2.01 -9.57 1.11
C LYS A 133 -3.16 -8.73 1.66
N VAL A 134 -2.79 -7.71 2.44
CA VAL A 134 -3.71 -6.71 3.02
C VAL A 134 -3.10 -5.32 2.92
N VAL A 135 -3.93 -4.29 2.69
CA VAL A 135 -3.48 -2.96 2.27
C VAL A 135 -4.31 -1.88 2.95
N VAL A 136 -3.65 -0.83 3.42
CA VAL A 136 -4.23 0.51 3.60
C VAL A 136 -3.47 1.45 2.66
N ASP A 137 -4.11 1.88 1.58
CA ASP A 137 -3.54 2.77 0.57
C ASP A 137 -4.50 3.90 0.18
N SER A 138 -3.97 4.82 -0.63
CA SER A 138 -4.70 5.90 -1.27
C SER A 138 -4.30 5.94 -2.74
N ASP A 139 -5.28 6.01 -3.62
CA ASP A 139 -5.11 6.28 -5.04
C ASP A 139 -6.08 7.38 -5.46
N ASN A 140 -5.63 8.63 -5.43
CA ASN A 140 -6.33 9.76 -6.00
C ASN A 140 -6.53 9.53 -7.49
N ASN A 141 -7.77 9.53 -7.98
CA ASN A 141 -8.04 9.17 -9.37
C ASN A 141 -9.09 10.05 -10.06
N TYR A 142 -8.83 10.41 -11.32
CA TYR A 142 -9.75 11.14 -12.18
C TYR A 142 -9.63 10.70 -13.66
N PRO A 143 -10.75 10.43 -14.38
CA PRO A 143 -12.11 10.29 -13.86
C PRO A 143 -12.23 9.19 -12.79
N PRO A 144 -13.15 9.32 -11.82
CA PRO A 144 -13.20 8.38 -10.71
C PRO A 144 -13.60 6.97 -11.20
N TRP A 145 -12.80 5.96 -10.83
CA TRP A 145 -13.05 4.56 -11.16
C TRP A 145 -13.47 3.71 -9.96
N MET A 146 -13.34 4.25 -8.74
CA MET A 146 -13.78 3.61 -7.49
C MET A 146 -14.97 4.34 -6.86
N GLU A 147 -15.68 3.63 -5.99
CA GLU A 147 -16.75 4.22 -5.17
C GLU A 147 -16.25 4.51 -3.75
N MET A 148 -16.85 5.51 -3.09
CA MET A 148 -16.59 5.81 -1.69
C MET A 148 -17.89 5.94 -0.93
N PHE A 149 -17.92 5.45 0.31
CA PHE A 149 -19.07 5.62 1.19
C PHE A 149 -19.03 7.00 1.85
N ASP A 150 -20.05 7.83 1.61
CA ASP A 150 -20.14 9.19 2.16
C ASP A 150 -20.83 9.27 3.53
N GLY A 151 -21.11 8.11 4.15
CA GLY A 151 -21.94 7.99 5.35
C GLY A 151 -23.40 7.61 5.08
N SER A 152 -23.84 7.71 3.83
CA SER A 152 -25.22 7.39 3.41
C SER A 152 -25.29 6.42 2.23
N ARG A 153 -24.42 6.58 1.23
CA ARG A 153 -24.40 5.75 0.01
C ARG A 153 -23.00 5.65 -0.58
N PHE A 154 -22.83 4.70 -1.49
CA PHE A 154 -21.68 4.64 -2.37
C PHE A 154 -21.88 5.61 -3.55
N SER A 155 -20.83 6.37 -3.87
CA SER A 155 -20.78 7.23 -5.06
C SER A 155 -19.39 7.15 -5.67
N LEU A 156 -19.28 7.24 -7.01
CA LEU A 156 -17.98 7.36 -7.67
C LEU A 156 -17.24 8.59 -7.13
N ASN A 157 -16.04 8.36 -6.60
CA ASN A 157 -15.23 9.42 -6.01
C ASN A 157 -13.77 8.95 -5.89
N GLY A 158 -12.87 9.68 -6.52
CA GLY A 158 -11.43 9.44 -6.47
C GLY A 158 -10.67 10.50 -5.68
N GLU A 159 -11.33 11.40 -4.96
CA GLU A 159 -10.67 12.46 -4.19
C GLU A 159 -10.24 11.97 -2.80
N HIS A 160 -8.93 11.87 -2.57
CA HIS A 160 -8.28 11.52 -1.30
C HIS A 160 -8.80 10.22 -0.66
N PRO A 161 -9.01 9.13 -1.41
CA PRO A 161 -9.59 7.92 -0.84
C PRO A 161 -8.69 7.30 0.19
N ILE A 162 -9.28 6.68 1.21
CA ILE A 162 -8.63 5.72 2.08
C ILE A 162 -9.24 4.37 1.75
N MET A 163 -8.41 3.45 1.30
CA MET A 163 -8.84 2.09 1.04
C MET A 163 -8.33 1.16 2.14
N MET A 164 -9.11 0.13 2.44
CA MET A 164 -8.73 -0.95 3.33
C MET A 164 -9.07 -2.26 2.63
N PHE A 165 -8.06 -2.99 2.16
CA PHE A 165 -8.23 -4.18 1.33
C PHE A 165 -7.63 -5.43 1.95
N ALA A 166 -8.20 -6.57 1.59
CA ALA A 166 -7.50 -7.84 1.48
C ALA A 166 -7.59 -8.33 0.03
N LEU A 167 -6.61 -9.09 -0.47
CA LEU A 167 -6.69 -9.67 -1.80
C LEU A 167 -7.46 -11.01 -1.74
N ASP A 168 -8.48 -11.16 -2.56
CA ASP A 168 -9.27 -12.38 -2.69
C ASP A 168 -8.53 -13.41 -3.54
N GLY A 169 -7.94 -14.42 -2.91
CA GLY A 169 -7.24 -15.49 -3.61
C GLY A 169 -8.14 -16.37 -4.47
N ARG A 170 -9.45 -16.44 -4.19
CA ARG A 170 -10.42 -17.21 -4.99
C ARG A 170 -10.87 -16.46 -6.25
N GLY A 171 -10.80 -15.14 -6.22
CA GLY A 171 -11.24 -14.29 -7.32
C GLY A 171 -10.41 -14.47 -8.59
N ALA A 172 -11.06 -14.33 -9.74
CA ALA A 172 -10.37 -14.28 -11.03
C ALA A 172 -9.58 -12.96 -11.11
N GLY A 173 -8.26 -13.06 -11.17
CA GLY A 173 -7.39 -11.91 -11.34
C GLY A 173 -7.22 -11.49 -12.79
N THR A 174 -6.42 -10.45 -13.01
CA THR A 174 -5.90 -10.10 -14.33
C THR A 174 -4.39 -10.08 -14.31
N GLU A 175 -3.75 -10.27 -15.46
CA GLU A 175 -2.31 -10.08 -15.62
C GLU A 175 -1.83 -8.70 -15.15
N MET A 176 -2.67 -7.68 -15.32
CA MET A 176 -2.30 -6.31 -15.03
C MET A 176 -2.37 -6.00 -13.54
N THR A 177 -3.46 -6.42 -12.89
CA THR A 177 -3.86 -5.97 -11.54
C THR A 177 -3.87 -7.06 -10.49
N GLY A 178 -3.62 -8.31 -10.87
CA GLY A 178 -3.60 -9.45 -9.98
C GLY A 178 -4.97 -9.79 -9.43
N LYS A 179 -4.96 -10.38 -8.23
CA LYS A 179 -6.18 -10.82 -7.56
C LYS A 179 -7.08 -9.63 -7.20
N PRO A 180 -8.40 -9.79 -7.29
CA PRO A 180 -9.34 -8.74 -6.95
C PRO A 180 -9.33 -8.45 -5.44
N PHE A 181 -9.86 -7.30 -5.06
CA PHE A 181 -9.94 -6.90 -3.65
C PHE A 181 -11.23 -7.35 -2.97
N LEU A 182 -11.11 -7.72 -1.71
CA LEU A 182 -12.16 -7.62 -0.69
C LEU A 182 -12.00 -6.25 -0.03
N SER A 183 -12.87 -5.29 -0.36
CA SER A 183 -12.80 -3.95 0.21
C SER A 183 -13.55 -3.86 1.53
N TYR A 184 -12.99 -3.24 2.56
CA TYR A 184 -13.75 -2.87 3.75
C TYR A 184 -14.31 -1.45 3.58
N SER A 185 -15.63 -1.34 3.56
CA SER A 185 -16.32 -0.04 3.54
C SER A 185 -17.74 -0.18 4.07
N ALA A 186 -18.35 0.93 4.49
CA ALA A 186 -19.70 0.95 5.09
C ALA A 186 -19.90 -0.08 6.23
N GLY A 187 -18.85 -0.37 7.00
CA GLY A 187 -18.89 -1.29 8.14
C GLY A 187 -18.80 -2.79 7.80
N ALA A 188 -18.52 -3.15 6.54
CA ALA A 188 -18.42 -4.56 6.12
C ALA A 188 -17.40 -4.79 5.01
N TRP A 189 -16.87 -6.02 4.93
CA TRP A 189 -16.16 -6.51 3.76
C TRP A 189 -17.14 -6.62 2.57
N GLN A 190 -16.77 -6.01 1.47
CA GLN A 190 -17.55 -5.88 0.25
C GLN A 190 -17.31 -7.10 -0.66
N PRO A 191 -18.23 -7.39 -1.59
CA PRO A 191 -18.03 -8.44 -2.57
C PRO A 191 -16.71 -8.30 -3.33
N SER A 192 -16.11 -9.44 -3.69
CA SER A 192 -14.86 -9.49 -4.44
C SER A 192 -14.92 -8.64 -5.72
N GLY A 193 -13.89 -7.83 -5.93
CA GLY A 193 -13.76 -6.94 -7.08
C GLY A 193 -14.50 -5.60 -6.94
N ALA A 194 -15.35 -5.41 -5.92
CA ALA A 194 -15.92 -4.11 -5.63
C ALA A 194 -14.85 -3.21 -4.99
N ILE A 195 -14.37 -2.20 -5.72
CA ILE A 195 -13.32 -1.30 -5.22
C ILE A 195 -13.96 -0.11 -4.51
N ARG A 196 -13.91 -0.13 -3.18
CA ARG A 196 -14.66 0.79 -2.32
C ARG A 196 -13.82 1.37 -1.20
N GLY A 197 -13.72 2.70 -1.16
CA GLY A 197 -13.02 3.42 -0.10
C GLY A 197 -13.83 3.46 1.18
N VAL A 198 -13.14 3.37 2.31
CA VAL A 198 -13.77 3.43 3.63
C VAL A 198 -14.15 4.87 4.00
N ASP A 199 -13.34 5.85 3.56
CA ASP A 199 -13.54 7.29 3.74
C ASP A 199 -12.54 8.06 2.86
N ALA A 200 -12.45 9.39 3.04
CA ALA A 200 -11.43 10.24 2.46
C ALA A 200 -10.54 10.89 3.53
N TYR A 201 -9.23 10.93 3.28
CA TYR A 201 -8.29 11.66 4.11
C TYR A 201 -8.39 13.17 3.84
N LEU A 202 -7.89 13.95 4.79
CA LEU A 202 -7.76 15.39 4.70
C LEU A 202 -6.27 15.72 4.54
N PRO A 203 -5.89 16.50 3.51
CA PRO A 203 -4.53 17.00 3.41
C PRO A 203 -4.13 17.80 4.67
N GLY A 204 -2.87 17.66 5.09
CA GLY A 204 -2.36 18.35 6.27
C GLY A 204 -2.75 17.75 7.62
N GLU A 205 -3.41 16.59 7.64
CA GLU A 205 -3.72 15.87 8.88
C GLU A 205 -2.75 14.73 9.15
N TRP A 206 -2.67 14.34 10.43
CA TRP A 206 -1.98 13.13 10.88
C TRP A 206 -2.98 12.00 11.14
N TYR A 207 -2.60 10.79 10.74
CA TYR A 207 -3.33 9.55 10.97
C TYR A 207 -2.45 8.56 11.71
N ARG A 208 -3.08 7.69 12.50
CA ARG A 208 -2.45 6.49 13.06
C ARG A 208 -2.96 5.28 12.33
N VAL A 209 -2.05 4.48 11.80
CA VAL A 209 -2.36 3.29 11.00
C VAL A 209 -1.70 2.10 11.65
N SER A 210 -2.40 0.96 11.69
CA SER A 210 -1.79 -0.29 12.11
C SER A 210 -2.34 -1.49 11.37
N ILE A 211 -1.48 -2.49 11.20
CA ILE A 211 -1.87 -3.84 10.78
C ILE A 211 -1.35 -4.82 11.82
N GLU A 212 -2.26 -5.63 12.34
CA GLU A 212 -1.98 -6.71 13.28
C GLU A 212 -2.26 -8.06 12.63
N ARG A 213 -1.42 -9.04 12.91
CA ARG A 213 -1.72 -10.46 12.67
C ARG A 213 -1.66 -11.23 13.99
N SER A 214 -2.74 -11.94 14.29
CA SER A 214 -2.81 -12.90 15.40
C SER A 214 -3.46 -14.19 14.91
N GLY A 215 -2.65 -15.25 14.79
CA GLY A 215 -3.06 -16.48 14.11
C GLY A 215 -3.41 -16.22 12.64
N ASN A 216 -4.58 -16.69 12.21
CA ASN A 216 -5.10 -16.49 10.86
C ASN A 216 -5.79 -15.14 10.64
N VAL A 217 -5.90 -14.28 11.65
CA VAL A 217 -6.66 -13.03 11.53
C VAL A 217 -5.73 -11.87 11.27
N TYR A 218 -5.96 -11.17 10.16
CA TYR A 218 -5.43 -9.81 9.96
C TYR A 218 -6.44 -8.79 10.49
N THR A 219 -5.94 -7.78 11.19
CA THR A 219 -6.74 -6.61 11.58
C THR A 219 -6.08 -5.34 11.06
N LEU A 220 -6.81 -4.59 10.24
CA LEU A 220 -6.40 -3.30 9.70
C LEU A 220 -7.11 -2.21 10.49
N GLU A 221 -6.38 -1.15 10.84
CA GLU A 221 -6.92 -0.01 11.59
C GLU A 221 -6.32 1.30 11.08
N ILE A 222 -7.16 2.31 10.91
CA ILE A 222 -6.76 3.70 10.67
C ILE A 222 -7.61 4.65 11.51
N ALA A 223 -6.95 5.55 12.23
CA ALA A 223 -7.58 6.53 13.11
C ALA A 223 -7.12 7.95 12.78
N GLY A 224 -8.06 8.90 12.78
CA GLY A 224 -7.78 10.29 12.47
C GLY A 224 -9.08 11.06 12.20
N ARG A 225 -8.93 12.24 11.58
CA ARG A 225 -10.05 13.06 11.11
C ARG A 225 -10.27 12.82 9.62
N PHE A 226 -11.42 12.28 9.27
CA PHE A 226 -11.78 11.95 7.89
C PHE A 226 -12.86 12.89 7.35
N ARG A 227 -12.99 12.98 6.03
CA ARG A 227 -13.94 13.87 5.36
C ARG A 227 -15.39 13.55 5.72
N TYR A 228 -15.77 12.27 5.69
CA TYR A 228 -17.16 11.87 5.93
C TYR A 228 -17.39 11.38 7.36
N GLY A 229 -16.44 10.63 7.90
CA GLY A 229 -16.53 10.06 9.24
C GLY A 229 -16.17 11.00 10.39
N GLY A 230 -15.59 12.17 10.11
CA GLY A 230 -15.08 13.06 11.16
C GLY A 230 -13.95 12.41 11.97
N GLN A 231 -13.84 12.72 13.27
CA GLN A 231 -12.85 12.10 14.15
C GLN A 231 -13.30 10.69 14.56
N ARG A 232 -12.60 9.66 14.08
CA ARG A 232 -12.93 8.26 14.43
C ARG A 232 -11.78 7.30 14.16
N THR A 233 -12.07 6.01 14.39
CA THR A 233 -11.24 4.88 13.99
C THR A 233 -12.05 3.97 13.07
N TYR A 234 -11.48 3.62 11.93
CA TYR A 234 -11.93 2.51 11.09
C TYR A 234 -11.10 1.29 11.43
N ARG A 235 -11.75 0.18 11.76
CA ARG A 235 -11.12 -1.09 12.12
C ARG A 235 -11.85 -2.23 11.43
N ALA A 236 -11.10 -3.13 10.80
CA ALA A 236 -11.65 -4.31 10.12
C ALA A 236 -10.76 -5.51 10.37
N SER A 237 -11.37 -6.65 10.71
CA SER A 237 -10.68 -7.92 10.87
C SER A 237 -11.17 -8.91 9.82
N ILE A 238 -10.24 -9.72 9.29
CA ILE A 238 -10.52 -10.76 8.32
C ILE A 238 -9.79 -12.05 8.69
N ASP A 239 -10.53 -13.15 8.79
CA ASP A 239 -9.94 -14.49 8.88
C ASP A 239 -9.39 -14.86 7.51
N ALA A 240 -8.07 -14.94 7.42
CA ALA A 240 -7.33 -15.11 6.18
C ALA A 240 -7.56 -16.48 5.55
N GLN A 241 -7.69 -17.53 6.36
CA GLN A 241 -7.93 -18.89 5.86
C GLN A 241 -9.37 -19.03 5.38
N ALA A 242 -10.34 -18.58 6.16
CA ALA A 242 -11.77 -18.66 5.79
C ALA A 242 -12.06 -17.88 4.50
N ASN A 243 -11.40 -16.74 4.30
CA ASN A 243 -11.62 -15.86 3.15
C ASN A 243 -10.60 -16.07 2.02
N CYS A 244 -9.66 -17.00 2.15
CA CYS A 244 -8.54 -17.18 1.21
C CYS A 244 -7.85 -15.87 0.85
N VAL A 245 -7.48 -15.08 1.87
CA VAL A 245 -6.63 -13.92 1.67
C VAL A 245 -5.35 -14.38 0.98
N TRP A 246 -5.06 -13.78 -0.16
CA TRP A 246 -3.97 -14.21 -1.04
C TRP A 246 -2.68 -14.47 -0.26
N HIS A 247 -2.12 -15.68 -0.43
CA HIS A 247 -0.84 -16.06 0.17
C HIS A 247 -0.79 -15.91 1.70
N PHE A 248 -1.90 -16.12 2.42
CA PHE A 248 -1.89 -15.96 3.87
C PHE A 248 -0.98 -16.98 4.59
N ASN A 249 -0.76 -18.16 4.02
CA ASN A 249 -0.06 -19.25 4.69
C ASN A 249 1.45 -19.02 4.70
N ARG A 250 2.00 -18.84 5.89
CA ARG A 250 3.41 -18.55 6.17
C ARG A 250 4.17 -19.77 6.63
N THR A 251 3.47 -20.75 7.19
CA THR A 251 4.04 -22.02 7.63
C THR A 251 3.28 -23.18 6.99
N PRO A 252 3.89 -24.37 6.88
CA PRO A 252 3.19 -25.56 6.41
C PRO A 252 2.02 -26.00 7.30
N ALA A 253 1.92 -25.49 8.53
CA ALA A 253 0.83 -25.79 9.45
C ALA A 253 -0.46 -24.98 9.15
N GLU A 254 -0.34 -23.88 8.41
CA GLU A 254 -1.49 -23.07 7.98
C GLU A 254 -2.06 -23.65 6.67
N ASP A 255 -3.20 -24.32 6.78
CA ASP A 255 -3.81 -25.04 5.66
C ASP A 255 -4.45 -24.12 4.62
N ALA A 256 -3.76 -23.97 3.47
CA ALA A 256 -4.23 -23.24 2.29
C ALA A 256 -4.80 -24.15 1.19
N SER A 257 -5.03 -25.44 1.45
CA SER A 257 -5.45 -26.41 0.41
C SER A 257 -6.74 -26.00 -0.32
N GLY A 258 -7.66 -25.31 0.36
CA GLY A 258 -8.89 -24.76 -0.22
C GLY A 258 -8.74 -23.43 -0.97
N CYS A 259 -7.53 -22.87 -1.06
CA CYS A 259 -7.25 -21.54 -1.62
C CYS A 259 -6.26 -21.57 -2.80
N LEU A 260 -5.73 -22.74 -3.14
CA LEU A 260 -4.68 -22.89 -4.13
C LEU A 260 -5.11 -22.33 -5.49
N ASP A 261 -4.15 -21.73 -6.17
CA ASP A 261 -4.30 -21.20 -7.50
C ASP A 261 -3.04 -21.44 -8.32
N GLU A 262 -3.11 -22.40 -9.23
CA GLU A 262 -2.01 -22.74 -10.14
C GLU A 262 -2.03 -21.91 -11.43
N THR A 263 -2.99 -20.99 -11.59
CA THR A 263 -3.08 -20.15 -12.77
C THR A 263 -1.93 -19.14 -12.78
N GLY A 264 -1.07 -19.25 -13.78
CA GLY A 264 0.02 -18.31 -14.02
C GLY A 264 -0.28 -17.41 -15.22
N TRP A 265 0.45 -16.29 -15.30
CA TRP A 265 0.41 -15.37 -16.44
C TRP A 265 1.70 -15.56 -17.26
N PRO A 266 1.66 -16.26 -18.42
CA PRO A 266 2.88 -16.64 -19.15
C PRO A 266 3.79 -15.46 -19.51
N SER A 267 3.21 -14.31 -19.83
CA SER A 267 3.88 -13.04 -20.14
C SER A 267 4.64 -12.43 -18.96
N LEU A 268 4.25 -12.76 -17.72
CA LEU A 268 4.95 -12.34 -16.51
C LEU A 268 6.00 -13.35 -16.04
N GLY A 269 6.06 -14.50 -16.73
CA GLY A 269 7.03 -15.55 -16.50
C GLY A 269 6.60 -16.60 -15.47
N ALA A 270 7.28 -17.74 -15.48
CA ALA A 270 6.94 -18.91 -14.66
C ALA A 270 7.07 -18.68 -13.14
N ALA A 271 7.80 -17.64 -12.73
CA ALA A 271 8.04 -17.25 -11.35
C ALA A 271 7.02 -16.25 -10.81
N TYR A 272 6.09 -15.80 -11.65
CA TYR A 272 5.07 -14.85 -11.24
C TYR A 272 4.06 -15.49 -10.28
N PRO A 273 3.65 -14.81 -9.19
CA PRO A 273 3.04 -15.47 -8.05
C PRO A 273 1.78 -16.24 -8.47
N ARG A 274 1.93 -17.56 -8.35
CA ARG A 274 0.87 -18.54 -8.24
C ARG A 274 0.77 -18.93 -6.77
N TRP A 275 -0.32 -19.57 -6.39
CA TRP A 275 -0.48 -20.17 -5.06
C TRP A 275 -0.51 -21.71 -5.14
N PRO A 276 0.63 -22.35 -5.45
CA PRO A 276 0.70 -23.80 -5.54
C PRO A 276 0.71 -24.46 -4.16
N ALA A 277 0.39 -25.77 -4.14
CA ALA A 277 0.46 -26.57 -2.92
C ALA A 277 1.89 -26.61 -2.35
N GLY A 278 2.00 -26.65 -1.02
CA GLY A 278 3.26 -26.87 -0.31
C GLY A 278 4.21 -25.66 -0.27
N GLN A 279 3.84 -24.52 -0.85
CA GLN A 279 4.60 -23.27 -0.71
C GLN A 279 4.13 -22.47 0.50
N THR A 280 5.01 -21.60 1.00
CA THR A 280 4.74 -20.70 2.12
C THR A 280 5.20 -19.29 1.78
N TRP A 281 4.52 -18.31 2.37
CA TRP A 281 4.62 -16.92 1.99
C TRP A 281 4.85 -16.07 3.24
N PRO A 282 6.07 -15.56 3.47
CA PRO A 282 6.35 -14.71 4.63
C PRO A 282 5.50 -13.43 4.61
N ASP A 283 5.35 -12.81 5.77
CA ASP A 283 4.76 -11.47 5.86
C ASP A 283 5.88 -10.43 5.90
N TRP A 284 5.77 -9.43 5.03
CA TRP A 284 6.60 -8.23 5.03
C TRP A 284 5.73 -7.00 5.06
N PHE A 285 5.95 -6.04 5.96
CA PHE A 285 5.27 -4.76 5.83
C PHE A 285 6.01 -3.79 4.92
N MET A 286 5.26 -2.84 4.39
CA MET A 286 5.78 -1.72 3.62
C MET A 286 4.91 -0.47 3.86
N PHE A 287 5.54 0.70 3.84
CA PHE A 287 4.86 1.99 3.68
C PHE A 287 5.71 2.92 2.81
N GLY A 288 5.10 3.93 2.19
CA GLY A 288 5.72 4.85 1.26
C GLY A 288 5.11 4.78 -0.14
N ASP A 289 5.90 5.16 -1.14
CA ASP A 289 5.53 5.03 -2.55
C ASP A 289 6.31 3.87 -3.18
N PRO A 290 5.64 2.76 -3.53
CA PRO A 290 6.29 1.66 -4.20
C PRO A 290 6.36 1.78 -5.72
N HIS A 291 5.59 2.67 -6.35
CA HIS A 291 5.30 2.62 -7.79
C HIS A 291 6.24 3.49 -8.61
N ASN A 292 7.18 2.85 -9.28
CA ASN A 292 8.16 3.53 -10.13
C ASN A 292 7.66 3.91 -11.54
N ASN A 293 6.34 4.02 -11.72
CA ASN A 293 5.69 4.41 -12.96
C ASN A 293 4.38 5.19 -12.78
N TYR A 294 3.99 5.55 -11.56
CA TYR A 294 2.76 6.32 -11.32
C TYR A 294 3.04 7.52 -10.45
N TYR A 295 3.38 7.33 -9.18
CA TYR A 295 3.13 8.37 -8.18
C TYR A 295 4.14 9.51 -8.16
N ARG A 296 3.64 10.73 -7.95
CA ARG A 296 4.45 11.93 -7.73
C ARG A 296 3.90 12.70 -6.55
N GLY A 297 4.76 13.01 -5.59
CA GLY A 297 4.33 13.71 -4.40
C GLY A 297 5.22 13.48 -3.21
N GLN A 298 4.66 13.69 -2.03
CA GLN A 298 5.32 13.41 -0.76
C GLN A 298 4.33 13.09 0.36
N VAL A 299 4.84 12.47 1.41
CA VAL A 299 4.12 12.16 2.63
C VAL A 299 5.09 12.09 3.81
N LEU A 300 4.59 12.33 5.02
CA LEU A 300 5.36 12.28 6.25
C LEU A 300 5.02 11.05 7.07
N TYR A 301 6.04 10.47 7.70
CA TYR A 301 5.97 9.30 8.57
C TYR A 301 6.68 9.55 9.90
N ASP A 302 6.10 9.02 10.97
CA ASP A 302 6.62 9.12 12.33
C ASP A 302 6.16 7.91 13.18
N ASP A 303 6.70 7.76 14.39
CA ASP A 303 6.25 6.79 15.41
C ASP A 303 6.11 5.34 14.90
N VAL A 304 7.06 4.86 14.10
CA VAL A 304 7.05 3.48 13.58
C VAL A 304 7.37 2.49 14.71
N GLN A 305 6.44 1.60 15.02
CA GLN A 305 6.55 0.63 16.11
C GLN A 305 6.19 -0.77 15.64
N LEU A 306 6.99 -1.76 16.05
CA LEU A 306 6.71 -3.18 15.84
C LEU A 306 6.55 -3.85 17.20
N GLU A 307 5.33 -4.25 17.52
CA GLU A 307 5.00 -5.09 18.66
C GLU A 307 5.00 -6.55 18.23
N VAL A 308 5.59 -7.42 19.05
CA VAL A 308 5.70 -8.87 18.77
C VAL A 308 5.28 -9.65 20.01
N TRP A 309 4.54 -10.74 19.80
CA TRP A 309 4.10 -11.62 20.88
C TRP A 309 4.64 -13.02 20.69
N ARG A 310 4.95 -13.67 21.80
CA ARG A 310 5.33 -15.08 21.86
C ARG A 310 4.11 -15.94 22.18
#